data_AF-A0A0P0N347-F1
#
_entry.id   AF-A0A0P0N347-F1
#
_cell.length_a   1.000
_cell.length_b   1.000
_cell.length_c   1.000
_cell.angle_alpha   90.00
_cell.angle_beta   90.00
_cell.angle_gamma   90.00
#
_symmetry.space_group_name_H-M   'P 1'
#
loop_
_entity.id
_entity.type
_entity.pdbx_description
1 polymer ?
#
loop_
_entity_poly.entity_id
_entity_poly.type
_entity_poly.pdbx_seq_one_letter_code
_entity_poly.pdbx_strand_id
1 'polypeptide(L)'
;MKLKLDSSKYFSIPYSVFDVLLQMRGAIDPDSGQIVCHFYTLGVAALETGDSAVPVIVLEGCLLATFGKENIEAVLKAGEAVEVNEFRVNRGRIAIGDLEVDHYWGLAAIAYAGETGADVKLYKLRVVVDGEEAPVAAILVDPTDAGPMLMMLPKSCEYIEEQEQPPTHM
;
A
#
# COMPACT_ATOMS: atom_id res chain seq x y z
N MET A 1 -8.00 3.52 -20.32
CA MET A 1 -6.73 4.21 -20.00
C MET A 1 -6.18 3.48 -18.77
N LYS A 2 -4.90 3.06 -18.77
CA LYS A 2 -4.37 2.14 -17.75
C LYS A 2 -3.81 2.91 -16.54
N LEU A 3 -4.08 2.43 -15.33
CA LEU A 3 -3.45 2.86 -14.09
C LEU A 3 -1.92 2.67 -14.17
N LYS A 4 -1.13 3.68 -13.82
CA LYS A 4 0.34 3.60 -13.86
C LYS A 4 0.98 3.97 -12.55
N LEU A 5 2.05 3.26 -12.20
CA LEU A 5 3.00 3.66 -11.16
C LEU A 5 4.29 4.07 -11.86
N ASP A 6 4.74 5.29 -11.63
CA ASP A 6 6.03 5.79 -12.11
C ASP A 6 7.02 5.76 -10.95
N SER A 7 7.92 4.78 -10.95
CA SER A 7 8.88 4.60 -9.85
C SER A 7 9.86 5.77 -9.75
N SER A 8 10.08 6.54 -10.82
CA SER A 8 10.92 7.74 -10.78
C SER A 8 10.34 8.86 -9.92
N LYS A 9 9.03 8.82 -9.65
CA LYS A 9 8.33 9.77 -8.76
C LYS A 9 8.26 9.29 -7.31
N TYR A 10 8.79 8.10 -7.02
CA TYR A 10 8.89 7.58 -5.66
C TYR A 10 9.96 8.33 -4.87
N PHE A 11 9.67 8.58 -3.60
CA PHE A 11 10.70 8.98 -2.64
C PHE A 11 10.42 8.35 -1.27
N SER A 12 11.49 7.92 -0.59
CA SER A 12 11.42 7.48 0.79
C SER A 12 11.31 8.69 1.72
N ILE A 13 10.47 8.58 2.75
CA ILE A 13 10.39 9.54 3.84
C ILE A 13 11.51 9.20 4.83
N PRO A 14 12.53 10.06 5.01
CA PRO A 14 13.58 9.79 5.98
C PRO A 14 12.99 9.70 7.38
N TYR A 15 13.48 8.76 8.19
CA TYR A 15 13.03 8.57 9.57
C TYR A 15 13.05 9.87 10.39
N SER A 16 14.07 10.71 10.19
CA SER A 16 14.17 12.02 10.86
C SER A 16 13.03 12.98 10.51
N VAL A 17 12.50 12.92 9.28
CA VAL A 17 11.36 13.74 8.86
C VAL A 17 10.06 13.19 9.47
N PHE A 18 9.91 11.86 9.46
CA PHE A 18 8.74 11.20 10.04
C PHE A 18 8.64 11.46 11.56
N ASP A 19 9.75 11.35 12.29
CA ASP A 19 9.81 11.62 13.73
C ASP A 19 9.40 13.07 14.07
N VAL A 20 9.89 14.06 13.30
CA VAL A 20 9.46 15.46 13.46
C VAL A 20 7.94 15.59 13.31
N LEU A 21 7.33 14.94 12.31
CA LEU A 21 5.89 14.99 12.09
C LEU A 21 5.10 14.31 13.22
N LEU A 22 5.58 13.18 13.74
CA LEU A 22 4.96 12.48 14.88
C LEU A 22 5.03 13.32 16.17
N GLN A 23 6.15 14.01 16.40
CA GLN A 23 6.34 14.90 17.55
C GLN A 23 5.40 16.11 17.51
N MET A 24 5.09 16.64 16.31
CA MET A 24 4.18 17.77 16.14
C MET A 24 2.74 17.48 16.58
N ARG A 25 2.31 16.22 16.63
CA ARG A 25 0.96 15.83 17.05
C ARG A 25 0.90 15.06 18.37
N GLY A 26 2.03 14.90 19.06
CA GLY A 26 2.10 14.11 20.29
C GLY A 26 1.65 12.67 20.04
N ALA A 27 2.31 11.96 19.13
CA ALA A 27 2.09 10.52 18.93
C ALA A 27 2.65 9.65 20.07
N ILE A 28 2.66 10.19 21.31
CA ILE A 28 2.94 9.43 22.52
C ILE A 28 1.59 8.86 22.93
N ASP A 29 1.45 7.54 22.87
CA ASP A 29 0.37 6.85 23.57
C ASP A 29 0.43 7.25 25.06
N PRO A 30 -0.54 8.03 25.56
CA PRO A 30 -0.49 8.55 26.93
C PRO A 30 -0.62 7.44 27.97
N ASP A 31 -1.11 6.26 27.59
CA ASP A 31 -1.35 5.13 28.50
C ASP A 31 -0.13 4.19 28.58
N SER A 32 0.65 4.03 27.51
CA SER A 32 1.82 3.11 27.50
C SER A 32 3.18 3.80 27.56
N GLY A 33 3.27 5.09 27.20
CA GLY A 33 4.55 5.82 27.12
C GLY A 33 5.55 5.24 26.11
N GLN A 34 5.15 4.29 25.27
CA GLN A 34 6.00 3.69 24.26
C GLN A 34 5.86 4.46 22.94
N ILE A 35 7.00 4.96 22.44
CA ILE A 35 7.14 5.27 21.02
C ILE A 35 7.22 3.92 20.32
N VAL A 36 6.19 3.53 19.57
CA VAL A 36 6.28 2.34 18.73
C VAL A 36 7.24 2.69 17.58
N CYS A 37 8.51 2.32 17.76
CA CYS A 37 9.53 2.42 16.73
C CYS A 37 9.25 1.39 15.64
N HIS A 38 8.47 1.78 14.64
CA HIS A 38 8.36 0.99 13.42
C HIS A 38 9.60 1.27 12.56
N PHE A 39 10.47 0.27 12.42
CA PHE A 39 11.67 0.30 11.59
C PHE A 39 11.38 0.14 10.10
N TYR A 40 10.13 0.38 9.67
CA TYR A 40 9.76 0.17 8.28
C TYR A 40 10.13 1.36 7.41
N THR A 41 10.62 1.08 6.21
CA THR A 41 10.80 2.12 5.20
C THR A 41 9.44 2.64 4.76
N LEU A 42 9.19 3.93 5.01
CA LEU A 42 8.01 4.64 4.49
C LEU A 42 8.42 5.41 3.24
N GLY A 43 7.55 5.41 2.24
CA GLY A 43 7.71 6.23 1.06
C GLY A 43 6.38 6.73 0.53
N VAL A 44 6.46 7.59 -0.47
CA VAL A 44 5.30 8.14 -1.17
C VAL A 44 5.52 7.93 -2.66
N ALA A 45 4.47 7.51 -3.34
CA ALA A 45 4.40 7.50 -4.79
C ALA A 45 3.06 8.06 -5.27
N ALA A 46 2.92 8.16 -6.58
CA ALA A 46 1.68 8.59 -7.22
C ALA A 46 1.24 7.55 -8.25
N LEU A 47 -0.03 7.17 -8.19
CA LEU A 47 -0.69 6.36 -9.21
C LEU A 47 -1.40 7.28 -10.20
N GLU A 48 -0.99 7.24 -11.46
CA GLU A 48 -1.58 8.02 -12.54
C GLU A 48 -2.83 7.28 -13.07
N THR A 49 -4.00 7.90 -12.93
CA THR A 49 -5.30 7.34 -13.37
C THR A 49 -5.72 7.83 -14.76
N GLY A 50 -4.99 8.82 -15.30
CA GLY A 50 -5.26 9.49 -16.56
C GLY A 50 -6.00 10.81 -16.42
N ASP A 51 -6.89 10.92 -15.44
CA ASP A 51 -7.59 12.16 -15.08
C ASP A 51 -6.90 12.88 -13.90
N SER A 52 -6.22 12.12 -13.05
CA SER A 52 -5.52 12.63 -11.87
C SER A 52 -4.37 11.72 -11.43
N ALA A 53 -3.51 12.27 -10.57
CA ALA A 53 -2.52 11.52 -9.81
C ALA A 53 -3.05 11.24 -8.41
N VAL A 54 -3.18 9.97 -8.04
CA VAL A 54 -3.64 9.53 -6.72
C VAL A 54 -2.42 9.24 -5.85
N PRO A 55 -2.26 9.92 -4.70
CA PRO A 55 -1.15 9.65 -3.80
C PRO A 55 -1.32 8.27 -3.15
N VAL A 56 -0.20 7.56 -3.01
CA VAL A 56 -0.12 6.30 -2.27
C VAL A 56 1.04 6.35 -1.27
N ILE A 57 0.77 5.86 -0.06
CA ILE A 57 1.81 5.57 0.92
C ILE A 57 2.38 4.20 0.59
N VAL A 58 3.71 4.09 0.58
CA VAL A 58 4.43 2.85 0.30
C VAL A 58 5.13 2.39 1.57
N LEU A 59 4.91 1.14 1.97
CA LEU A 59 5.61 0.49 3.07
C LEU A 59 6.52 -0.60 2.52
N GLU A 60 7.83 -0.48 2.76
CA GLU A 60 8.89 -1.39 2.32
C GLU A 60 8.82 -1.74 0.82
N GLY A 61 8.37 -0.82 -0.04
CA GLY A 61 8.21 -1.09 -1.47
C GLY A 61 7.12 -2.12 -1.84
N CYS A 62 6.44 -2.71 -0.86
CA CYS A 62 5.60 -3.89 -1.05
C CYS A 62 4.12 -3.69 -0.73
N LEU A 63 3.78 -2.71 0.10
CA LEU A 63 2.39 -2.40 0.46
C LEU A 63 2.12 -0.94 0.08
N LEU A 64 1.14 -0.75 -0.79
CA LEU A 64 0.68 0.55 -1.24
C LEU A 64 -0.67 0.83 -0.59
N ALA A 65 -0.90 2.04 -0.06
CA ALA A 65 -2.17 2.41 0.53
C ALA A 65 -2.63 3.79 0.05
N THR A 66 -3.90 3.89 -0.33
CA THR A 66 -4.57 5.17 -0.61
C THR A 66 -5.86 5.29 0.19
N PHE A 67 -6.29 6.52 0.42
CA PHE A 67 -7.39 6.84 1.34
C PHE A 67 -8.37 7.79 0.68
N GLY A 68 -9.63 7.71 1.10
CA GLY A 68 -10.69 8.58 0.64
C GLY A 68 -11.40 8.03 -0.60
N LYS A 69 -12.72 8.19 -0.61
CA LYS A 69 -13.62 7.58 -1.59
C LYS A 69 -13.25 7.93 -3.04
N GLU A 70 -12.97 9.20 -3.31
CA GLU A 70 -12.67 9.69 -4.67
C GLU A 70 -11.38 9.08 -5.23
N ASN A 71 -10.34 8.97 -4.40
CA ASN A 71 -9.07 8.35 -4.77
C ASN A 71 -9.25 6.86 -5.07
N ILE A 72 -9.99 6.15 -4.21
CA ILE A 72 -10.25 4.73 -4.35
C ILE A 72 -11.05 4.45 -5.63
N GLU A 73 -12.12 5.19 -5.87
CA GLU A 73 -12.92 5.04 -7.09
C GLU A 73 -12.08 5.31 -8.36
N ALA A 74 -11.21 6.32 -8.33
CA ALA A 74 -10.30 6.61 -9.45
C ALA A 74 -9.32 5.47 -9.70
N VAL A 75 -8.71 4.89 -8.65
CA VAL A 75 -7.78 3.75 -8.75
C VAL A 75 -8.51 2.50 -9.24
N LEU A 76 -9.65 2.14 -8.66
CA LEU A 76 -10.41 0.95 -9.05
C LEU A 76 -10.86 1.04 -10.52
N LYS A 77 -11.31 2.23 -10.95
CA LYS A 77 -11.73 2.46 -12.34
C LYS A 77 -10.56 2.37 -13.31
N ALA A 78 -9.45 3.08 -13.04
CA ALA A 78 -8.30 3.11 -13.94
C ALA A 78 -7.53 1.78 -13.96
N GLY A 79 -7.55 1.03 -12.85
CA GLY A 79 -6.92 -0.28 -12.71
C GLY A 79 -7.76 -1.43 -13.25
N GLU A 80 -8.92 -1.16 -13.88
CA GLU A 80 -9.85 -2.17 -14.38
C GLU A 80 -10.20 -3.21 -13.31
N ALA A 81 -10.54 -2.73 -12.10
CA ALA A 81 -10.70 -3.58 -10.93
C ALA A 81 -11.75 -4.68 -11.16
N VAL A 82 -11.36 -5.91 -10.81
CA VAL A 82 -12.25 -7.07 -10.77
C VAL A 82 -12.42 -7.50 -9.33
N GLU A 83 -13.65 -7.43 -8.81
CA GLU A 83 -13.96 -7.93 -7.46
C GLU A 83 -13.81 -9.46 -7.42
N VAL A 84 -13.24 -9.95 -6.32
CA VAL A 84 -12.94 -11.37 -6.12
C VAL A 84 -13.51 -11.82 -4.79
N ASN A 85 -14.21 -12.95 -4.79
CA ASN A 85 -14.83 -13.54 -3.60
C ASN A 85 -14.01 -14.67 -2.97
N GLU A 86 -12.88 -15.02 -3.59
CA GLU A 86 -12.04 -16.12 -3.16
C GLU A 86 -10.72 -15.63 -2.58
N PHE A 87 -10.44 -16.08 -1.37
CA PHE A 87 -9.21 -15.86 -0.65
C PHE A 87 -8.70 -17.20 -0.11
N ARG A 88 -7.40 -17.47 -0.29
CA ARG A 88 -6.76 -18.68 0.23
C ARG A 88 -5.42 -18.33 0.86
N VAL A 89 -5.12 -18.99 1.99
CA VAL A 89 -3.78 -18.96 2.58
C VAL A 89 -3.14 -20.32 2.35
N ASN A 90 -1.97 -20.35 1.69
CA ASN A 90 -1.23 -21.58 1.44
C ASN A 90 0.25 -21.37 1.79
N ARG A 91 0.77 -22.16 2.73
CA ARG A 91 2.20 -22.14 3.14
C ARG A 91 2.73 -20.72 3.46
N GLY A 92 1.91 -19.89 4.11
CA GLY A 92 2.29 -18.52 4.47
C GLY A 92 2.12 -17.48 3.36
N ARG A 93 1.63 -17.88 2.18
CA ARG A 93 1.30 -16.99 1.07
C ARG A 93 -0.19 -16.80 0.95
N ILE A 94 -0.58 -15.67 0.37
CA ILE A 94 -1.98 -15.32 0.14
C ILE A 94 -2.27 -15.39 -1.34
N ALA A 95 -3.39 -16.01 -1.69
CA ALA A 95 -3.99 -15.90 -3.00
C ALA A 95 -5.31 -15.11 -2.90
N ILE A 96 -5.44 -14.07 -3.73
CA ILE A 96 -6.70 -13.35 -3.96
C ILE A 96 -7.15 -13.73 -5.37
N GLY A 97 -8.11 -14.65 -5.44
CA GLY A 97 -8.46 -15.35 -6.67
C GLY A 97 -7.31 -16.23 -7.17
N ASP A 98 -6.83 -15.96 -8.38
CA ASP A 98 -5.69 -16.61 -9.03
C ASP A 98 -4.37 -15.84 -8.85
N LEU A 99 -4.39 -14.69 -8.17
CA LEU A 99 -3.19 -13.90 -7.93
C LEU A 99 -2.56 -14.27 -6.58
N GLU A 100 -1.38 -14.89 -6.63
CA GLU A 100 -0.56 -15.17 -5.45
C GLU A 100 0.28 -13.93 -5.10
N VAL A 101 0.14 -13.45 -3.88
CA VAL A 101 0.92 -12.37 -3.28
C VAL A 101 2.00 -13.01 -2.41
N ASP A 102 3.26 -12.87 -2.84
CA ASP A 102 4.40 -13.51 -2.17
C ASP A 102 4.98 -12.61 -1.09
N HIS A 103 4.15 -12.20 -0.11
CA HIS A 103 4.64 -11.32 0.94
C HIS A 103 3.87 -11.34 2.25
N TYR A 104 4.59 -11.14 3.36
CA TYR A 104 4.01 -11.02 4.71
C TYR A 104 3.03 -9.84 4.82
N TRP A 105 3.17 -8.83 3.96
CA TRP A 105 2.28 -7.67 3.92
C TRP A 105 0.85 -8.03 3.53
N GLY A 106 0.66 -9.11 2.76
CA GLY A 106 -0.68 -9.60 2.49
C GLY A 106 -1.38 -10.03 3.78
N LEU A 107 -0.68 -10.77 4.65
CA LEU A 107 -1.24 -11.25 5.92
C LEU A 107 -1.50 -10.07 6.86
N ALA A 108 -0.59 -9.10 6.91
CA ALA A 108 -0.77 -7.88 7.69
C ALA A 108 -1.98 -7.07 7.24
N ALA A 109 -2.16 -6.88 5.92
CA ALA A 109 -3.30 -6.15 5.36
C ALA A 109 -4.64 -6.84 5.67
N ILE A 110 -4.69 -8.17 5.59
CA ILE A 110 -5.89 -8.94 5.95
C ILE A 110 -6.15 -8.91 7.46
N ALA A 111 -5.12 -9.04 8.29
CA ALA A 111 -5.25 -8.96 9.74
C ALA A 111 -5.80 -7.59 10.17
N TYR A 112 -5.22 -6.50 9.63
CA TYR A 112 -5.72 -5.15 9.85
C TYR A 112 -7.18 -5.02 9.43
N ALA A 113 -7.53 -5.47 8.22
CA ALA A 113 -8.91 -5.41 7.73
C ALA A 113 -9.87 -6.17 8.66
N GLY A 114 -9.47 -7.33 9.19
CA GLY A 114 -10.24 -8.10 10.16
C GLY A 114 -10.41 -7.41 11.51
N GLU A 115 -9.40 -6.71 12.01
CA GLU A 115 -9.45 -5.98 13.28
C GLU A 115 -10.41 -4.78 13.24
N THR A 116 -10.60 -4.16 12.07
CA THR A 116 -11.53 -3.04 11.92
C THR A 116 -13.00 -3.44 12.08
N GLY A 117 -13.35 -4.73 11.93
CA GLY A 117 -14.74 -5.21 11.91
C GLY A 117 -15.57 -4.70 10.73
N ALA A 118 -14.93 -4.06 9.76
CA ALA A 118 -15.52 -3.50 8.55
C ALA A 118 -15.80 -4.57 7.48
N ASP A 119 -16.72 -4.27 6.57
CA ASP A 119 -16.87 -5.04 5.34
C ASP A 119 -15.60 -4.92 4.49
N VAL A 120 -15.00 -6.06 4.17
CA VAL A 120 -13.79 -6.16 3.37
C VAL A 120 -14.14 -6.63 1.97
N LYS A 121 -13.69 -5.90 0.95
CA LYS A 121 -13.81 -6.31 -0.46
C LYS A 121 -12.43 -6.55 -1.06
N LEU A 122 -12.31 -7.62 -1.83
CA LEU A 122 -11.05 -7.98 -2.48
C LEU A 122 -11.14 -7.69 -3.97
N TYR A 123 -10.08 -7.11 -4.53
CA TYR A 123 -9.99 -6.77 -5.94
C TYR A 123 -8.71 -7.31 -6.55
N LYS A 124 -8.75 -7.53 -7.87
CA LYS A 124 -7.56 -7.59 -8.71
C LYS A 124 -7.53 -6.36 -9.60
N LEU A 125 -6.36 -5.73 -9.65
CA LEU A 125 -6.09 -4.53 -10.43
C LEU A 125 -4.98 -4.83 -11.44
N ARG A 126 -4.96 -4.05 -12.51
CA ARG A 126 -3.85 -3.97 -13.46
C ARG A 126 -3.15 -2.64 -13.29
N VAL A 127 -1.87 -2.67 -12.96
CA VAL A 127 -1.02 -1.49 -12.85
C VAL A 127 0.10 -1.61 -13.86
N VAL A 128 0.40 -0.53 -14.58
CA VAL A 128 1.62 -0.46 -15.40
C VAL A 128 2.72 0.15 -14.55
N VAL A 129 3.73 -0.63 -14.19
CA VAL A 129 4.92 -0.17 -13.47
C VAL A 129 6.06 -0.06 -14.48
N ASP A 130 6.61 1.15 -14.67
CA ASP A 130 7.75 1.42 -15.56
C ASP A 130 7.62 0.85 -16.98
N GLY A 131 6.39 0.73 -17.47
CA GLY A 131 6.06 0.22 -18.81
C GLY A 131 5.64 -1.24 -18.86
N GLU A 132 5.77 -1.99 -17.76
CA GLU A 132 5.36 -3.39 -17.66
C GLU A 132 4.02 -3.54 -16.93
N GLU A 133 3.17 -4.45 -17.41
CA GLU A 133 1.87 -4.70 -16.77
C GLU A 133 2.04 -5.68 -15.60
N ALA A 134 1.76 -5.18 -14.40
CA ALA A 134 1.83 -5.92 -13.15
C ALA A 134 0.41 -6.14 -12.57
N PRO A 135 0.00 -7.39 -12.31
CA PRO A 135 -1.21 -7.66 -11.56
C PRO A 135 -0.98 -7.31 -10.08
N VAL A 136 -1.95 -6.60 -9.50
CA VAL A 136 -1.92 -6.13 -8.11
C VAL A 136 -3.18 -6.62 -7.41
N ALA A 137 -3.02 -7.24 -6.24
CA ALA A 137 -4.16 -7.56 -5.39
C ALA A 137 -4.54 -6.32 -4.58
N ALA A 138 -5.83 -6.10 -4.34
CA ALA A 138 -6.31 -4.99 -3.55
C ALA A 138 -7.29 -5.45 -2.47
N ILE A 139 -7.22 -4.80 -1.31
CA ILE A 139 -8.10 -5.02 -0.16
C ILE A 139 -8.70 -3.66 0.19
N LEU A 140 -10.01 -3.52 0.01
CA LEU A 140 -10.79 -2.35 0.37
C LEU A 140 -11.43 -2.56 1.73
N VAL A 141 -11.28 -1.57 2.61
CA VAL A 141 -11.89 -1.50 3.94
C VAL A 141 -12.78 -0.26 3.98
N ASP A 142 -14.11 -0.43 4.02
CA ASP A 142 -15.07 0.66 3.71
C ASP A 142 -15.34 1.62 4.90
N PRO A 143 -15.45 1.17 6.17
CA PRO A 143 -15.25 2.10 7.29
C PRO A 143 -13.88 1.95 7.97
N THR A 144 -13.08 3.02 7.90
CA THR A 144 -12.02 3.32 8.89
C THR A 144 -12.27 4.71 9.48
N ASP A 145 -11.62 5.06 10.59
CA ASP A 145 -11.71 6.41 11.20
C ASP A 145 -11.31 7.54 10.24
N ALA A 146 -10.52 7.23 9.21
CA ALA A 146 -10.06 8.16 8.18
C ALA A 146 -10.88 8.11 6.87
N GLY A 147 -11.98 7.34 6.84
CA GLY A 147 -12.74 7.02 5.62
C GLY A 147 -12.29 5.70 4.98
N PRO A 148 -12.78 5.35 3.78
CA PRO A 148 -12.41 4.09 3.15
C PRO A 148 -10.92 4.07 2.80
N MET A 149 -10.30 2.89 2.91
CA MET A 149 -8.89 2.67 2.59
C MET A 149 -8.77 1.52 1.59
N LEU A 150 -7.95 1.72 0.56
CA LEU A 150 -7.57 0.67 -0.38
C LEU A 150 -6.08 0.34 -0.19
N MET A 151 -5.82 -0.86 0.29
CA MET A 151 -4.49 -1.46 0.34
C MET A 151 -4.24 -2.24 -0.95
N MET A 152 -3.06 -2.09 -1.52
CA MET A 152 -2.64 -2.68 -2.78
C MET A 152 -1.32 -3.42 -2.57
N LEU A 153 -1.29 -4.65 -3.06
CA LEU A 153 -0.23 -5.62 -2.86
C LEU A 153 0.24 -6.09 -4.24
N PRO A 154 1.35 -5.55 -4.77
CA PRO A 154 1.99 -6.12 -5.93
C PRO A 154 2.43 -7.56 -5.65
N LYS A 155 2.61 -8.33 -6.73
CA LYS A 155 3.09 -9.71 -6.65
C LYS A 155 4.49 -9.85 -6.03
N SER A 156 5.36 -8.86 -6.26
CA SER A 156 6.75 -8.77 -5.77
C SER A 156 7.00 -7.36 -5.23
N CYS A 157 7.98 -7.20 -4.35
CA CYS A 157 8.43 -5.90 -3.81
C CYS A 157 9.45 -5.19 -4.70
N GLU A 158 10.05 -5.95 -5.63
CA GLU A 158 11.13 -5.49 -6.50
C GLU A 158 10.73 -4.32 -7.42
N TYR A 159 9.42 -4.08 -7.59
CA TYR A 159 8.90 -2.97 -8.39
C TYR A 159 9.25 -1.58 -7.85
N ILE A 160 9.70 -1.47 -6.59
CA ILE A 160 10.01 -0.18 -5.93
C ILE A 160 11.41 -0.19 -5.28
N GLU A 161 12.04 -1.35 -5.09
CA GLU A 161 13.27 -1.50 -4.29
C GLU A 161 14.60 -1.15 -4.99
N GLU A 162 14.64 -0.88 -6.29
CA GLU A 162 15.90 -0.51 -6.97
C GLU A 162 16.27 0.97 -6.78
N GLN A 163 16.68 1.34 -5.56
CA GLN A 163 17.63 2.45 -5.38
C GLN A 163 18.77 1.98 -4.47
N GLU A 164 19.97 1.80 -5.06
CA GLU A 164 21.22 1.68 -4.31
C GLU A 164 21.29 2.85 -3.32
N GLN A 165 21.21 2.56 -2.02
CA GLN A 165 21.46 3.56 -1.00
C GLN A 165 22.87 4.13 -1.21
N PRO A 166 23.05 5.46 -1.23
CA PRO A 166 24.39 6.02 -1.25
C PRO A 166 25.13 5.55 0.01
N PRO A 167 26.43 5.21 -0.09
CA PRO A 167 27.16 4.56 0.99
C PRO A 167 27.09 5.40 2.26
N THR A 168 26.42 4.87 3.27
CA THR A 168 26.43 5.39 4.62
C THR A 168 27.72 4.93 5.26
N HIS A 169 28.81 5.70 5.09
CA HIS A 169 29.95 5.89 6.00
C HIS A 169 31.07 6.63 5.25
N MET A 170 31.37 7.87 5.65
CA MET A 170 32.67 8.54 5.49
C MET A 170 33.13 9.01 6.86
#